data_AF-A0A2W7C0W7-F1
#
_entry.id   AF-A0A2W7C0W7-F1
#
_cell.length_a   1.000
_cell.length_b   1.000
_cell.length_c   1.000
_cell.angle_alpha   90.00
_cell.angle_beta   90.00
_cell.angle_gamma   90.00
#
_symmetry.space_group_name_H-M   'P 1'
#
loop_
_entity.id
_entity.type
_entity.pdbx_description
1 polymer ?
#
loop_
_entity_poly.entity_id
_entity_poly.type
_entity_poly.pdbx_seq_one_letter_code
_entity_poly.pdbx_strand_id
1 'polypeptide(L)'
;MAWAPNSATVKPMPRLTPQQRIALARKLEIRAATGEGLSSEKRIDLRRAAKNLLALNAMEERRNQSKSPAEGLVHIFDQAAEQRWSEDLREELGYCHMVHLADVFEGWAIDWRMTPEWTAKLTGWAQSLRRLADEVGPDWDPPRPTWRPSIVGFLGRKLLDEG
;
A
#
# COMPACT_ATOMS: atom_id res chain seq x y z
N MET A 1 -11.14 40.81 -19.23
CA MET A 1 -10.95 39.56 -20.01
C MET A 1 -10.42 38.51 -19.07
N ALA A 2 -11.27 37.59 -18.61
CA ALA A 2 -10.88 36.48 -17.75
C ALA A 2 -10.73 35.22 -18.61
N TRP A 3 -9.54 34.63 -18.61
CA TRP A 3 -9.21 33.42 -19.33
C TRP A 3 -9.61 32.23 -18.44
N ALA A 4 -10.67 31.51 -18.82
CA ALA A 4 -11.05 30.26 -18.17
C ALA A 4 -10.28 29.10 -18.84
N PRO A 5 -9.55 28.26 -18.10
CA PRO A 5 -8.96 27.07 -18.69
C PRO A 5 -10.08 26.04 -18.97
N ASN A 6 -10.19 25.67 -20.25
CA ASN A 6 -11.00 24.56 -20.73
C ASN A 6 -10.51 23.25 -20.10
N SER A 7 -11.09 22.86 -18.97
CA SER A 7 -10.99 21.50 -18.45
C SER A 7 -11.85 20.61 -19.32
N ALA A 8 -11.28 20.14 -20.43
CA ALA A 8 -11.82 19.02 -21.17
C ALA A 8 -12.00 17.86 -20.19
N THR A 9 -13.24 17.62 -19.78
CA THR A 9 -13.64 16.46 -18.99
C THR A 9 -13.30 15.22 -19.81
N VAL A 10 -12.15 14.61 -19.54
CA VAL A 10 -11.87 13.25 -19.96
C VAL A 10 -12.91 12.39 -19.25
N LYS A 11 -13.98 12.04 -19.97
CA LYS A 11 -14.96 11.06 -19.47
C LYS A 11 -14.15 9.83 -19.05
N PRO A 12 -14.21 9.41 -17.77
CA PRO A 12 -13.54 8.19 -17.36
C PRO A 12 -14.08 7.06 -18.24
N MET A 13 -13.20 6.40 -18.99
CA MET A 13 -13.59 5.23 -19.76
C MET A 13 -14.26 4.23 -18.81
N PRO A 14 -15.45 3.73 -19.15
CA PRO A 14 -16.14 2.78 -18.29
C PRO A 14 -15.24 1.56 -18.10
N ARG A 15 -14.88 1.29 -16.83
CA ARG A 15 -14.10 0.10 -16.48
C ARG A 15 -14.94 -1.13 -16.80
N LEU A 16 -14.34 -2.09 -17.50
CA LEU A 16 -15.01 -3.36 -17.82
C LEU A 16 -15.35 -4.10 -16.52
N THR A 17 -16.60 -4.55 -16.41
CA THR A 17 -17.02 -5.41 -15.30
C THR A 17 -16.28 -6.75 -15.33
N PRO A 18 -16.27 -7.52 -14.22
CA PRO A 18 -15.72 -8.88 -14.19
C PRO A 18 -16.20 -9.76 -15.34
N GLN A 19 -17.52 -9.77 -15.55
CA GLN A 19 -18.16 -10.55 -16.61
C GLN A 19 -17.75 -10.06 -18.01
N GLN A 20 -17.62 -8.75 -18.21
CA GLN A 20 -17.16 -8.19 -19.48
C GLN A 20 -15.70 -8.54 -19.77
N ARG A 21 -14.82 -8.55 -18.76
CA ARG A 21 -13.41 -8.98 -18.90
C ARG A 21 -13.31 -10.45 -19.25
N ILE A 22 -14.07 -11.32 -18.59
CA ILE A 22 -14.12 -12.76 -18.89
C ILE A 22 -14.62 -12.99 -20.32
N ALA A 23 -15.70 -12.32 -20.72
CA ALA A 23 -16.25 -12.42 -22.07
C ALA A 23 -15.25 -11.95 -23.14
N LEU A 24 -14.55 -10.84 -22.88
CA LEU A 24 -13.52 -10.32 -23.79
C LEU A 24 -12.31 -11.27 -23.87
N ALA A 25 -11.81 -11.78 -22.75
CA ALA A 25 -10.72 -12.75 -22.72
C ALA A 25 -11.03 -13.99 -23.57
N ARG A 26 -12.25 -14.53 -23.45
CA ARG A 26 -12.71 -15.66 -24.29
C ARG A 26 -12.72 -15.32 -25.79
N LYS A 27 -13.20 -14.13 -26.16
CA LYS A 27 -13.20 -13.68 -27.56
C LYS A 27 -11.78 -13.56 -28.12
N LEU A 28 -10.84 -13.06 -27.33
CA LEU A 28 -9.43 -12.93 -27.73
C LEU A 28 -8.77 -14.29 -27.90
N GLU A 29 -9.01 -15.26 -27.01
CA GLU A 29 -8.52 -16.63 -27.15
C GLU A 29 -9.07 -17.31 -28.41
N ILE A 30 -10.39 -17.19 -28.67
CA ILE A 30 -11.01 -17.71 -29.89
C ILE A 30 -10.36 -17.09 -31.12
N ARG A 31 -10.20 -15.75 -31.15
CA ARG A 31 -9.56 -15.07 -32.29
C ARG A 31 -8.10 -15.49 -32.48
N ALA A 32 -7.37 -15.73 -31.40
CA ALA A 32 -6.00 -16.22 -31.47
C ALA A 32 -5.92 -17.66 -32.01
N ALA A 33 -6.93 -18.50 -31.72
CA ALA A 33 -6.99 -19.89 -32.14
C ALA A 33 -7.46 -20.05 -33.60
N THR A 34 -8.52 -19.33 -34.00
CA THR A 34 -9.21 -19.55 -35.28
C THR A 34 -8.99 -18.42 -36.30
N GLY A 35 -8.27 -17.37 -35.93
CA GLY A 35 -8.11 -16.22 -36.81
C GLY A 35 -7.24 -16.53 -38.03
N GLU A 36 -7.90 -16.65 -39.17
CA GLU A 36 -7.27 -16.67 -40.50
C GLU A 36 -6.57 -15.33 -40.76
N GLY A 37 -5.41 -15.40 -41.42
CA GLY A 37 -4.58 -14.23 -41.74
C GLY A 37 -3.82 -13.60 -40.57
N LEU A 38 -3.88 -14.16 -39.36
CA LEU A 38 -3.07 -13.69 -38.23
C LEU A 38 -1.66 -14.27 -38.26
N SER A 39 -0.66 -13.41 -38.09
CA SER A 39 0.72 -13.84 -37.82
C SER A 39 0.82 -14.54 -36.46
N SER A 40 1.85 -15.37 -36.30
CA SER A 40 2.14 -16.06 -35.03
C SER A 40 2.26 -15.07 -33.86
N GLU A 41 2.94 -13.94 -34.09
CA GLU A 41 3.14 -12.88 -33.10
C GLU A 41 1.81 -12.26 -32.64
N LYS A 42 0.91 -11.90 -33.58
CA LYS A 42 -0.42 -11.38 -33.23
C LYS A 42 -1.25 -12.40 -32.43
N ARG A 43 -1.12 -13.69 -32.72
CA ARG A 43 -1.80 -14.74 -31.91
C ARG A 43 -1.25 -14.81 -30.49
N ILE A 44 0.07 -14.66 -30.32
CA ILE A 44 0.71 -14.62 -28.99
C ILE A 44 0.22 -13.40 -28.20
N ASP A 45 0.17 -12.23 -28.83
CA ASP A 45 -0.28 -11.00 -28.17
C ASP A 45 -1.75 -11.07 -27.74
N LEU A 46 -2.62 -11.63 -28.58
CA LEU A 46 -4.04 -11.84 -28.23
C LEU A 46 -4.20 -12.76 -27.02
N ARG A 47 -3.44 -13.87 -26.95
CA ARG A 47 -3.44 -14.77 -25.80
C ARG A 47 -2.88 -14.08 -24.55
N ARG A 48 -1.83 -13.27 -24.70
CA ARG A 48 -1.27 -12.48 -23.60
C ARG A 48 -2.30 -11.49 -23.06
N ALA A 49 -3.00 -10.78 -23.94
CA ALA A 49 -4.07 -9.86 -23.55
C ALA A 49 -5.23 -10.58 -22.83
N ALA A 50 -5.64 -11.76 -23.31
CA ALA A 50 -6.65 -12.58 -22.64
C ALA A 50 -6.22 -12.99 -21.22
N LYS A 51 -4.98 -13.48 -21.05
CA LYS A 51 -4.42 -13.83 -19.75
C LYS A 51 -4.36 -12.63 -18.81
N ASN A 52 -3.96 -11.46 -19.30
CA ASN A 52 -3.92 -10.23 -18.50
C ASN A 52 -5.31 -9.83 -18.00
N LEU A 53 -6.36 -9.95 -18.81
CA LEU A 53 -7.73 -9.64 -18.40
C LEU A 53 -8.22 -10.59 -17.29
N LEU A 54 -7.90 -11.88 -17.39
CA LEU A 54 -8.25 -12.86 -16.36
C LEU A 54 -7.46 -12.63 -15.06
N ALA A 55 -6.16 -12.33 -15.16
CA ALA A 55 -5.33 -11.99 -14.01
C ALA A 55 -5.87 -10.74 -13.30
N LEU A 56 -6.24 -9.71 -14.04
CA LEU A 56 -6.82 -8.48 -13.49
C LEU A 56 -8.16 -8.76 -12.79
N ASN A 57 -8.96 -9.68 -13.31
CA ASN A 57 -10.19 -10.10 -12.65
C ASN A 57 -9.92 -10.87 -11.34
N ALA A 58 -8.98 -11.83 -11.35
CA ALA A 58 -8.60 -12.58 -10.16
C ALA A 58 -7.99 -11.66 -9.07
N MET A 59 -7.21 -10.65 -9.47
CA MET A 59 -6.67 -9.65 -8.54
C MET A 59 -7.80 -8.81 -7.91
N GLU A 60 -8.80 -8.43 -8.68
CA GLU A 60 -9.92 -7.64 -8.16
C GLU A 60 -10.87 -8.48 -7.29
N GLU A 61 -11.08 -9.76 -7.62
CA GLU A 61 -11.79 -10.71 -6.75
C GLU A 61 -11.05 -10.90 -5.42
N ARG A 62 -9.73 -11.11 -5.45
CA ARG A 62 -8.91 -11.16 -4.23
C ARG A 62 -8.97 -9.85 -3.45
N ARG A 63 -8.97 -8.70 -4.12
CA ARG A 63 -9.13 -7.38 -3.48
C ARG A 63 -10.50 -7.23 -2.81
N ASN A 64 -11.55 -7.71 -3.45
CA ASN A 64 -12.91 -7.66 -2.88
C ASN A 64 -13.10 -8.68 -1.77
N GLN A 65 -12.41 -9.83 -1.81
CA GLN A 65 -12.38 -10.82 -0.73
C GLN A 65 -11.51 -10.36 0.46
N SER A 66 -10.45 -9.60 0.21
CA SER A 66 -9.61 -8.92 1.23
C SER A 66 -10.20 -7.59 1.69
N LYS A 67 -11.41 -7.22 1.28
CA LYS A 67 -12.21 -6.30 2.09
C LYS A 67 -12.64 -7.06 3.34
N SER A 68 -11.72 -7.19 4.28
CA SER A 68 -12.04 -7.54 5.66
C SER A 68 -13.23 -6.66 6.09
N PRO A 69 -14.26 -7.22 6.74
CA PRO A 69 -15.34 -6.42 7.31
C PRO A 69 -14.73 -5.26 8.08
N ALA A 70 -15.31 -4.07 8.04
CA ALA A 70 -14.74 -2.89 8.71
C ALA A 70 -14.33 -3.19 10.17
N GLU A 71 -15.08 -4.07 10.84
CA GLU A 71 -14.79 -4.63 12.16
C GLU A 71 -13.43 -5.34 12.26
N GLY A 72 -13.04 -6.11 11.25
CA GLY A 72 -11.74 -6.79 11.19
C GLY A 72 -10.57 -5.82 10.96
N LEU A 73 -10.79 -4.72 10.23
CA LEU A 73 -9.77 -3.67 10.07
C LEU A 73 -9.59 -2.85 11.34
N VAL A 74 -10.69 -2.55 12.05
CA VAL A 74 -10.65 -1.90 13.37
C VAL A 74 -9.84 -2.75 14.34
N HIS A 75 -10.09 -4.07 14.38
CA HIS A 75 -9.32 -4.96 15.23
C HIS A 75 -7.82 -4.98 14.89
N ILE A 76 -7.46 -5.01 13.60
CA ILE A 76 -6.07 -4.98 13.15
C ILE A 76 -5.40 -3.64 13.55
N PHE A 77 -6.12 -2.54 13.40
CA PHE A 77 -5.65 -1.23 13.84
C PHE A 77 -5.42 -1.22 15.35
N ASP A 78 -6.42 -1.64 16.15
CA ASP A 78 -6.33 -1.63 17.61
C ASP A 78 -5.14 -2.47 18.09
N GLN A 79 -4.94 -3.67 17.52
CA GLN A 79 -3.77 -4.50 17.83
C GLN A 79 -2.45 -3.81 17.51
N ALA A 80 -2.35 -3.12 16.37
CA ALA A 80 -1.15 -2.38 15.97
C ALA A 80 -0.94 -1.12 16.83
N ALA A 81 -2.03 -0.47 17.25
CA ALA A 81 -2.02 0.75 18.04
C ALA A 81 -1.77 0.48 19.53
N GLU A 82 -2.14 -0.69 20.02
CA GLU A 82 -1.80 -1.22 21.35
C GLU A 82 -0.45 -1.91 21.37
N GLN A 83 0.24 -2.01 20.22
CA GLN A 83 1.57 -2.62 20.16
C GLN A 83 2.49 -1.86 21.11
N ARG A 84 2.83 -2.53 22.21
CA ARG A 84 3.91 -2.11 23.08
C ARG A 84 5.20 -2.35 22.35
N TRP A 85 5.77 -1.29 21.80
CA TRP A 85 7.15 -1.29 21.38
C TRP A 85 8.02 -1.78 22.55
N SER A 86 9.05 -2.57 22.25
CA SER A 86 9.95 -3.08 23.28
C SER A 86 10.50 -1.91 24.11
N GLU A 87 10.80 -2.14 25.38
CA GLU A 87 11.50 -1.16 26.21
C GLU A 87 12.78 -0.69 25.51
N ASP A 88 13.47 -1.63 24.84
CA ASP A 88 14.62 -1.38 23.97
C ASP A 88 14.37 -0.28 22.92
N LEU A 89 13.15 -0.11 22.39
CA LEU A 89 12.89 0.93 21.39
C LEU A 89 12.97 2.35 21.99
N ARG A 90 12.61 2.52 23.27
CA ARG A 90 12.80 3.80 23.98
C ARG A 90 14.28 4.11 24.18
N GLU A 91 15.11 3.07 24.31
CA GLU A 91 16.56 3.20 24.41
C GLU A 91 17.21 3.41 23.02
N GLU A 92 16.54 2.99 21.95
CA GLU A 92 17.05 3.13 20.58
C GLU A 92 16.65 4.45 19.91
N LEU A 93 15.49 5.03 20.22
CA LEU A 93 14.93 6.17 19.50
C LEU A 93 14.64 7.37 20.42
N GLY A 94 15.04 8.55 19.96
CA GLY A 94 14.62 9.84 20.54
C GLY A 94 13.23 10.27 20.09
N TYR A 95 12.67 11.28 20.74
CA TYR A 95 11.35 11.85 20.41
C TYR A 95 11.21 12.16 18.91
N CYS A 96 12.16 12.91 18.35
CA CYS A 96 12.14 13.30 16.94
C CYS A 96 12.13 12.09 16.01
N HIS A 97 12.88 11.03 16.36
CA HIS A 97 12.91 9.79 15.59
C HIS A 97 11.56 9.09 15.57
N MET A 98 10.90 8.99 16.73
CA MET A 98 9.58 8.35 16.85
C MET A 98 8.51 9.10 16.05
N VAL A 99 8.50 10.44 16.14
CA VAL A 99 7.56 11.30 15.40
C VAL A 99 7.76 11.15 13.89
N HIS A 100 9.01 11.27 13.41
CA HIS A 100 9.29 11.15 11.97
C HIS A 100 8.96 9.74 11.44
N LEU A 101 9.25 8.71 12.23
CA LEU A 101 8.92 7.34 11.83
C LEU A 101 7.39 7.12 11.77
N ALA A 102 6.63 7.73 12.68
CA ALA A 102 5.18 7.73 12.62
C ALA A 102 4.65 8.41 11.35
N ASP A 103 5.22 9.57 10.98
CA ASP A 103 4.85 10.28 9.75
C ASP A 103 5.16 9.44 8.49
N VAL A 104 6.28 8.72 8.48
CA VAL A 104 6.63 7.79 7.38
C VAL A 104 5.62 6.65 7.28
N PHE A 105 5.24 6.03 8.40
CA PHE A 105 4.23 4.96 8.39
C PHE A 105 2.87 5.47 7.92
N GLU A 106 2.46 6.67 8.33
CA GLU A 106 1.24 7.31 7.85
C GLU A 106 1.31 7.60 6.34
N GLY A 107 2.46 8.12 5.86
CA GLY A 107 2.72 8.34 4.44
C GLY A 107 2.68 7.06 3.61
N TRP A 108 3.13 5.93 4.15
CA TRP A 108 2.98 4.63 3.48
C TRP A 108 1.55 4.11 3.53
N ALA A 109 0.81 4.36 4.61
CA ALA A 109 -0.57 3.90 4.76
C ALA A 109 -1.51 4.48 3.70
N ILE A 110 -1.21 5.69 3.19
CA ILE A 110 -1.97 6.37 2.13
C ILE A 110 -1.55 5.97 0.70
N ASP A 111 -0.50 5.16 0.53
CA ASP A 111 -0.07 4.70 -0.79
C ASP A 111 -1.14 3.80 -1.44
N TRP A 112 -1.47 4.08 -2.70
CA TRP A 112 -2.53 3.38 -3.43
C TRP A 112 -2.29 1.87 -3.62
N ARG A 113 -1.05 1.41 -3.44
CA ARG A 113 -0.65 -0.01 -3.52
C ARG A 113 -0.90 -0.75 -2.21
N MET A 114 -1.18 -0.06 -1.11
CA MET A 114 -1.45 -0.71 0.17
C MET A 114 -2.78 -1.46 0.18
N THR A 115 -2.76 -2.64 0.81
CA THR A 115 -4.01 -3.34 1.12
C THR A 115 -4.67 -2.71 2.35
N PRO A 116 -6.00 -2.84 2.51
CA PRO A 116 -6.68 -2.29 3.67
C PRO A 116 -6.09 -2.76 5.02
N GLU A 117 -5.63 -4.00 5.09
CA GLU A 117 -5.00 -4.56 6.29
C GLU A 117 -3.66 -3.89 6.58
N TRP A 118 -2.84 -3.66 5.55
CA TRP A 118 -1.56 -2.96 5.72
C TRP A 118 -1.77 -1.49 6.05
N THR A 119 -2.76 -0.83 5.45
CA THR A 119 -3.17 0.53 5.85
C THR A 119 -3.54 0.55 7.34
N ALA A 120 -4.42 -0.34 7.81
CA ALA A 120 -4.81 -0.41 9.22
C ALA A 120 -3.61 -0.63 10.16
N LYS A 121 -2.69 -1.55 9.82
CA LYS A 121 -1.47 -1.79 10.61
C LYS A 121 -0.56 -0.59 10.67
N LEU A 122 -0.25 0.01 9.53
CA LEU A 122 0.67 1.15 9.44
C LEU A 122 0.12 2.36 10.20
N THR A 123 -1.19 2.64 10.08
CA THR A 123 -1.84 3.70 10.85
C THR A 123 -1.83 3.40 12.35
N GLY A 124 -2.06 2.15 12.76
CA GLY A 124 -1.98 1.74 14.17
C GLY A 124 -0.56 1.91 14.73
N TRP A 125 0.45 1.45 14.01
CA TRP A 125 1.86 1.63 14.40
C TRP A 125 2.27 3.10 14.50
N ALA A 126 1.84 3.93 13.54
CA ALA A 126 2.07 5.37 13.60
C ALA A 126 1.46 5.97 14.88
N GLN A 127 0.21 5.60 15.21
CA GLN A 127 -0.42 6.07 16.44
C GLN A 127 0.30 5.59 17.70
N SER A 128 0.77 4.34 17.72
CA SER A 128 1.53 3.79 18.85
C SER A 128 2.87 4.53 19.03
N LEU A 129 3.59 4.84 17.94
CA LEU A 129 4.83 5.63 18.01
C LEU A 129 4.60 7.06 18.49
N ARG A 130 3.53 7.72 18.05
CA ARG A 130 3.18 9.05 18.56
C ARG A 130 2.90 9.02 20.06
N ARG A 131 2.10 8.04 20.52
CA ARG A 131 1.86 7.84 21.97
C ARG A 131 3.17 7.61 22.74
N LEU A 132 4.07 6.79 22.20
CA LEU A 132 5.37 6.56 22.81
C LEU A 132 6.21 7.85 22.89
N ALA A 133 6.22 8.65 21.82
CA ALA A 133 6.90 9.94 21.79
C ALA A 133 6.33 10.91 22.83
N ASP A 134 5.00 10.98 22.94
CA ASP A 134 4.31 11.81 23.93
C ASP A 134 4.62 11.35 25.36
N GLU A 135 4.77 10.05 25.61
CA GLU A 135 5.13 9.50 26.92
C GLU A 135 6.56 9.85 27.36
N VAL A 136 7.53 9.83 26.43
CA VAL A 136 8.94 10.16 26.75
C VAL A 136 9.22 11.66 26.73
N GLY A 137 8.44 12.42 25.95
CA GLY A 137 8.53 13.86 25.83
C GLY A 137 9.62 14.36 24.87
N PRO A 138 9.56 15.65 24.47
CA PRO A 138 10.43 16.22 23.42
C PRO A 138 11.92 16.28 23.79
N ASP A 139 12.25 16.29 25.09
CA ASP A 139 13.62 16.32 25.58
C ASP A 139 14.27 14.93 25.62
N TRP A 140 13.52 13.88 25.27
CA TRP A 140 14.04 12.52 25.22
C TRP A 140 14.88 12.30 23.97
N ASP A 141 16.19 12.15 24.17
CA ASP A 141 17.12 11.73 23.13
C ASP A 141 18.12 10.73 23.72
N PRO A 142 17.87 9.41 23.57
CA PRO A 142 18.73 8.40 24.13
C PRO A 142 20.02 8.34 23.31
N PRO A 143 21.17 8.07 23.98
CA PRO A 143 22.45 7.92 23.30
C PRO A 143 22.36 6.79 22.28
N ARG A 144 23.22 6.85 21.25
CA ARG A 144 23.25 5.78 20.25
C ARG A 144 23.51 4.42 20.94
N PRO A 145 22.69 3.39 20.63
CA PRO A 145 22.88 2.07 21.19
C PRO A 145 24.26 1.52 20.80
N THR A 146 24.94 0.90 21.75
CA THR A 146 26.24 0.22 21.52
C THR A 146 26.06 -1.17 20.89
N TRP A 147 24.82 -1.68 20.90
CA TRP A 147 24.39 -2.90 20.23
C TRP A 147 23.81 -2.62 18.84
N ARG A 148 23.49 -3.68 18.10
CA ARG A 148 22.81 -3.55 16.82
C ARG A 148 21.36 -3.16 17.06
N PRO A 149 20.90 -1.97 16.58
CA PRO A 149 19.53 -1.56 16.78
C PRO A 149 18.56 -2.52 16.07
N SER A 150 17.33 -2.55 16.56
CA SER A 150 16.22 -3.17 15.83
C SER A 150 16.07 -2.54 14.43
N ILE A 151 15.38 -3.22 13.52
CA ILE A 151 15.09 -2.66 12.17
C ILE A 151 14.36 -1.31 12.31
N VAL A 152 13.46 -1.21 13.28
CA VAL A 152 12.68 0.01 13.56
C VAL A 152 13.60 1.12 14.09
N GLY A 153 14.48 0.80 15.05
CA GLY A 153 15.49 1.71 15.58
C GLY A 153 16.45 2.23 14.51
N PHE A 154 16.91 1.33 13.64
CA PHE A 154 17.76 1.67 12.50
C PHE A 154 17.06 2.62 11.53
N LEU A 155 15.81 2.31 11.14
CA LEU A 155 15.03 3.16 10.24
C LEU A 155 14.80 4.53 10.84
N GLY A 156 14.38 4.61 12.11
CA GLY A 156 14.13 5.88 12.79
C GLY A 156 15.36 6.80 12.79
N ARG A 157 16.54 6.28 13.14
CA ARG A 157 17.79 7.07 13.12
C ARG A 157 18.25 7.45 11.72
N LYS A 158 18.11 6.54 10.74
CA LYS A 158 18.47 6.85 9.35
C LYS A 158 17.62 7.94 8.72
N LEU A 159 16.36 8.12 9.14
CA LEU A 159 15.50 9.18 8.65
C LEU A 159 16.01 10.59 9.01
N LEU A 160 16.83 10.71 10.07
CA LEU A 160 17.45 11.97 10.50
C LEU A 160 18.95 12.04 10.17
N ASP A 161 19.43 11.20 9.23
CA ASP A 161 20.83 11.10 8.83
C ASP A 161 21.80 10.74 9.97
N GLU A 162 21.30 10.17 11.06
CA GLU A 162 22.12 9.62 12.13
C GLU A 162 22.65 8.24 11.73
N GLY A 163 23.71 8.23 10.93
CA GLY A 163 24.46 7.03 10.52
C GLY A 163 25.63 6.71 11.41
#